data_AF-A0A1E3BS34-F1
#
_entry.id   AF-A0A1E3BS34-F1
#
_cell.length_a   1.000
_cell.length_b   1.000
_cell.length_c   1.000
_cell.angle_alpha   90.00
_cell.angle_beta   90.00
_cell.angle_gamma   90.00
#
_symmetry.space_group_name_H-M   'P 1'
#
loop_
_entity.id
_entity.type
_entity.pdbx_description
1 polymer ?
#
loop_
_entity_poly.entity_id
_entity_poly.type
_entity_poly.pdbx_seq_one_letter_code
_entity_poly.pdbx_strand_id
1 'polypeptide(L)'
;MSKPFNPEEAQNLEDMEKQFAVKAVEHLMTYWAILEKVPGSKLRLTKMDDEIYAHFKEEFPDFDPAATLIEDEMKSKAGKEKWRNWMMKYEKTIHDFNFGTIIRTNPKCEYDQDTTIFGVRMQFYAIEIARNRAGLNDWIYEKAQKASS
;
A
#
# COMPACT_ATOMS: atom_id res chain seq x y z
N MET A 1 31.21 14.70 21.75
CA MET A 1 31.86 14.14 20.56
C MET A 1 31.05 12.94 20.11
N SER A 2 30.48 13.00 18.91
CA SER A 2 29.62 11.94 18.36
C SER A 2 30.44 10.68 18.10
N LYS A 3 29.93 9.54 18.57
CA LYS A 3 30.56 8.23 18.35
C LYS A 3 30.49 7.84 16.86
N PRO A 4 31.55 7.25 16.29
CA PRO A 4 31.54 6.70 14.94
C PRO A 4 30.62 5.48 14.85
N PHE A 5 29.96 5.32 13.70
CA PHE A 5 29.04 4.22 13.38
C PHE A 5 29.76 2.86 13.47
N ASN A 6 29.20 1.89 14.19
CA ASN A 6 29.80 0.57 14.44
C ASN A 6 29.02 -0.53 13.67
N PRO A 7 29.64 -1.28 12.74
CA PRO A 7 28.97 -2.25 11.87
C PRO A 7 28.52 -3.55 12.56
N GLU A 8 28.68 -3.67 13.88
CA GLU A 8 28.21 -4.81 14.69
C GLU A 8 26.70 -4.73 15.03
N GLU A 9 26.00 -3.68 14.59
CA GLU A 9 24.54 -3.54 14.71
C GLU A 9 23.74 -4.43 13.74
N ALA A 10 24.32 -5.47 13.16
CA ALA A 10 23.59 -6.45 12.35
C ALA A 10 22.47 -7.16 13.14
N GLN A 11 22.59 -7.23 14.47
CA GLN A 11 21.53 -7.74 15.36
C GLN A 11 20.31 -6.80 15.45
N ASN A 12 20.45 -5.52 15.10
CA ASN A 12 19.34 -4.57 14.96
C ASN A 12 18.58 -4.74 13.64
N LEU A 13 19.14 -5.40 12.62
CA LEU A 13 18.44 -5.57 11.34
C LEU A 13 17.28 -6.55 11.47
N GLU A 14 17.49 -7.71 12.10
CA GLU A 14 16.41 -8.70 12.27
C GLU A 14 15.32 -8.19 13.21
N ASP A 15 15.67 -7.48 14.29
CA ASP A 15 14.67 -6.87 15.19
C ASP A 15 13.91 -5.73 14.48
N MET A 16 14.60 -4.93 13.68
CA MET A 16 13.99 -3.88 12.86
C MET A 16 13.07 -4.45 11.77
N GLU A 17 13.46 -5.54 11.11
CA GLU A 17 12.63 -6.26 10.14
C GLU A 17 11.38 -6.86 10.81
N LYS A 18 11.52 -7.44 12.01
CA LYS A 18 10.37 -7.92 12.81
C LYS A 18 9.43 -6.79 13.17
N GLN A 19 9.96 -5.67 13.65
CA GLN A 19 9.15 -4.49 13.98
C GLN A 19 8.43 -3.93 12.74
N PHE A 20 9.10 -3.90 11.59
CA PHE A 20 8.51 -3.52 10.32
C PHE A 20 7.37 -4.46 9.91
N ALA A 21 7.58 -5.78 10.03
CA ALA A 21 6.57 -6.77 9.69
C ALA A 21 5.33 -6.64 10.58
N VAL A 22 5.51 -6.47 11.90
CA VAL A 22 4.41 -6.22 12.85
C VAL A 22 3.61 -5.00 12.43
N LYS A 23 4.30 -3.91 12.14
CA LYS A 23 3.71 -2.63 11.74
C LYS A 23 2.96 -2.70 10.40
N ALA A 24 3.47 -3.45 9.43
CA ALA A 24 2.82 -3.69 8.15
C ALA A 24 1.55 -4.56 8.30
N VAL A 25 1.60 -5.58 9.18
CA VAL A 25 0.44 -6.42 9.51
C VAL A 25 -0.63 -5.62 10.26
N GLU A 26 -0.25 -4.80 11.25
CA GLU A 26 -1.19 -3.90 11.95
C GLU A 26 -1.91 -2.97 10.97
N HIS A 27 -1.19 -2.39 10.02
CA HIS A 27 -1.76 -1.54 8.96
C HIS A 27 -2.75 -2.33 8.09
N LEU A 28 -2.36 -3.51 7.62
CA LEU A 28 -3.21 -4.40 6.82
C LEU A 28 -4.51 -4.74 7.55
N MET A 29 -4.42 -5.17 8.81
CA MET A 29 -5.58 -5.55 9.62
C MET A 29 -6.50 -4.36 9.86
N THR A 30 -5.93 -3.19 10.15
CA THR A 30 -6.69 -1.96 10.35
C THR A 30 -7.45 -1.58 9.09
N TYR A 31 -6.79 -1.61 7.93
CA TYR A 31 -7.42 -1.27 6.67
C TYR A 31 -8.54 -2.27 6.30
N TRP A 32 -8.31 -3.56 6.48
CA TRP A 32 -9.34 -4.59 6.25
C TRP A 32 -10.57 -4.38 7.15
N ALA A 33 -10.35 -4.15 8.46
CA ALA A 33 -11.43 -3.90 9.41
C ALA A 33 -12.25 -2.64 9.08
N ILE A 34 -11.64 -1.65 8.41
CA ILE A 34 -12.37 -0.47 7.91
C ILE A 34 -13.25 -0.88 6.72
N LEU A 35 -12.71 -1.64 5.77
CA LEU A 35 -13.45 -2.12 4.59
C LEU A 35 -14.62 -3.04 4.94
N GLU A 36 -14.50 -3.83 6.01
CA GLU A 36 -15.62 -4.65 6.50
C GLU A 36 -16.79 -3.81 7.05
N LYS A 37 -16.51 -2.58 7.51
CA LYS A 37 -17.50 -1.68 8.14
C LYS A 37 -18.05 -0.63 7.19
N VAL A 38 -17.28 -0.23 6.18
CA VAL A 38 -17.65 0.85 5.24
C VAL A 38 -17.24 0.44 3.82
N PRO A 39 -18.11 0.65 2.80
CA PRO A 39 -17.74 0.43 1.41
C PRO A 39 -16.46 1.19 1.02
N GLY A 40 -15.54 0.51 0.33
CA GLY A 40 -14.28 1.10 -0.13
C GLY A 40 -14.47 2.37 -0.95
N SER A 41 -15.51 2.41 -1.79
CA SER A 41 -15.90 3.57 -2.60
C SER A 41 -16.23 4.83 -1.81
N LYS A 42 -16.48 4.72 -0.50
CA LYS A 42 -16.75 5.85 0.40
C LYS A 42 -15.54 6.21 1.27
N LEU A 43 -14.45 5.46 1.19
CA LEU A 43 -13.26 5.70 1.99
C LEU A 43 -12.39 6.81 1.41
N ARG A 44 -11.83 7.61 2.32
CA ARG A 44 -10.74 8.55 2.04
C ARG A 44 -9.52 8.08 2.84
N LEU A 45 -8.45 7.70 2.14
CA LEU A 45 -7.23 7.20 2.79
C LEU A 45 -6.35 8.35 3.28
N THR A 46 -6.40 9.48 2.58
CA THR A 46 -5.67 10.70 2.91
C THR A 46 -6.52 11.94 2.64
N LYS A 47 -6.03 13.11 3.05
CA LYS A 47 -6.63 14.40 2.67
C LYS A 47 -6.38 14.76 1.21
N MET A 48 -5.38 14.13 0.57
CA MET A 48 -4.89 14.44 -0.78
C MET A 48 -5.30 13.37 -1.80
N ASP A 49 -6.30 12.53 -1.53
CA ASP A 49 -6.66 11.40 -2.40
C ASP A 49 -6.95 11.81 -3.85
N ASP A 50 -7.57 12.98 -4.05
CA ASP A 50 -7.84 13.53 -5.38
C ASP A 50 -6.56 13.87 -6.14
N GLU A 51 -5.61 14.52 -5.47
CA GLU A 51 -4.31 14.88 -6.04
C GLU A 51 -3.46 13.63 -6.32
N ILE A 52 -3.42 12.70 -5.35
CA ILE A 52 -2.71 11.43 -5.48
C ILE A 52 -3.24 10.64 -6.67
N TYR A 53 -4.56 10.51 -6.80
CA TYR A 53 -5.17 9.77 -7.89
C TYR A 53 -4.96 10.42 -9.26
N ALA A 54 -5.08 11.76 -9.35
CA ALA A 54 -4.83 12.49 -10.60
C ALA A 54 -3.39 12.29 -11.07
N HIS A 55 -2.42 12.59 -10.21
CA HIS A 55 -1.00 12.45 -10.52
C HIS A 55 -0.60 10.98 -10.77
N PHE A 56 -1.23 10.03 -10.08
CA PHE A 56 -1.00 8.61 -10.34
C PHE A 56 -1.45 8.20 -11.75
N LYS A 57 -2.62 8.65 -12.21
CA LYS A 57 -3.09 8.38 -13.57
C LYS A 57 -2.26 9.06 -14.65
N GLU A 58 -1.71 10.24 -14.38
CA GLU A 58 -0.80 10.91 -15.33
C GLU A 58 0.50 10.14 -15.50
N GLU A 59 1.06 9.60 -14.41
CA GLU A 59 2.37 8.95 -14.44
C GLU A 59 2.27 7.46 -14.80
N PHE A 60 1.15 6.82 -14.45
CA PHE A 60 0.85 5.42 -14.75
C PHE A 60 -0.45 5.29 -15.56
N PRO A 61 -0.50 5.83 -16.80
CA PRO A 61 -1.72 5.86 -17.60
C PRO A 61 -2.24 4.47 -17.98
N ASP A 62 -1.34 3.49 -18.12
CA ASP A 62 -1.67 2.09 -18.43
C ASP A 62 -2.05 1.26 -17.19
N PHE A 63 -2.09 1.86 -16.00
CA PHE A 63 -2.44 1.12 -14.79
C PHE A 63 -3.93 0.78 -14.75
N ASP A 64 -4.24 -0.51 -14.76
CA ASP A 64 -5.59 -1.03 -14.53
C ASP A 64 -5.78 -1.42 -13.04
N PRO A 65 -6.66 -0.75 -12.28
CA PRO A 65 -6.90 -1.09 -10.87
C PRO A 65 -7.53 -2.47 -10.67
N ALA A 66 -8.16 -3.07 -11.70
CA ALA A 66 -8.76 -4.40 -11.65
C ALA A 66 -7.76 -5.53 -11.97
N ALA A 67 -6.64 -5.21 -12.59
CA ALA A 67 -5.61 -6.17 -12.95
C ALA A 67 -4.85 -6.67 -11.72
N THR A 68 -4.28 -7.87 -11.85
CA THR A 68 -3.34 -8.39 -10.87
C THR A 68 -2.01 -7.65 -11.01
N LEU A 69 -1.52 -7.10 -9.90
CA LEU A 69 -0.21 -6.46 -9.84
C LEU A 69 0.89 -7.47 -10.17
N ILE A 70 1.76 -7.11 -11.10
CA ILE A 70 2.92 -7.92 -11.46
C ILE A 70 4.10 -7.45 -10.62
N GLU A 71 4.48 -8.24 -9.62
CA GLU A 71 5.55 -7.91 -8.68
C GLU A 71 6.89 -7.65 -9.40
N ASP A 72 7.17 -8.44 -10.44
CA ASP A 72 8.39 -8.32 -11.23
C ASP A 72 8.49 -6.96 -11.94
N GLU A 73 7.38 -6.44 -12.48
CA GLU A 73 7.37 -5.12 -13.11
C GLU A 73 7.63 -4.01 -12.09
N MET A 74 7.06 -4.11 -10.89
CA MET A 74 7.32 -3.15 -9.81
C MET A 74 8.77 -3.22 -9.31
N LYS A 75 9.36 -4.42 -9.30
CA LYS A 75 10.75 -4.66 -8.86
C LYS A 75 11.79 -4.45 -9.96
N SER A 76 11.37 -4.34 -11.21
CA SER A 76 12.22 -4.02 -12.35
C SER A 76 12.97 -2.70 -12.14
N LYS A 77 14.09 -2.51 -12.83
CA LYS A 77 14.88 -1.27 -12.71
C LYS A 77 14.04 -0.04 -13.08
N ALA A 78 13.28 -0.13 -14.17
CA ALA A 78 12.41 0.94 -14.63
C ALA A 78 11.24 1.18 -13.66
N GLY A 79 10.59 0.11 -13.17
CA GLY A 79 9.51 0.22 -12.19
C GLY A 79 9.95 0.86 -10.88
N LYS A 80 11.10 0.44 -10.34
CA LYS A 80 11.69 1.03 -9.14
C LYS A 80 11.98 2.51 -9.31
N GLU A 81 12.60 2.92 -10.41
CA GLU A 81 12.93 4.32 -10.68
C GLU A 81 11.66 5.16 -10.84
N LYS A 82 10.68 4.66 -11.59
CA LYS A 82 9.39 5.31 -11.81
C LYS A 82 8.62 5.53 -10.51
N TRP A 83 8.45 4.46 -9.72
CA TRP A 83 7.82 4.56 -8.40
C TRP A 83 8.59 5.49 -7.47
N ARG A 84 9.92 5.41 -7.42
CA ARG A 84 10.75 6.29 -6.58
C ARG A 84 10.53 7.76 -6.95
N ASN A 85 10.65 8.12 -8.22
CA ASN A 85 10.47 9.49 -8.69
C ASN A 85 9.07 10.03 -8.37
N TRP A 86 8.04 9.21 -8.57
CA TRP A 86 6.66 9.56 -8.25
C TRP A 86 6.45 9.80 -6.75
N MET A 87 6.92 8.88 -5.90
CA MET A 87 6.73 8.94 -4.45
C MET A 87 7.50 10.09 -3.79
N MET A 88 8.69 10.44 -4.31
CA MET A 88 9.48 11.55 -3.77
C MET A 88 8.75 12.90 -3.84
N LYS A 89 7.77 13.08 -4.73
CA LYS A 89 6.94 14.29 -4.76
C LYS A 89 6.10 14.45 -3.48
N TYR A 90 5.90 13.38 -2.72
CA TYR A 90 5.09 13.34 -1.50
C TYR A 90 5.91 13.28 -0.20
N GLU A 91 7.24 13.30 -0.27
CA GLU A 91 8.13 13.19 0.90
C GLU A 91 7.78 14.20 2.02
N LYS A 92 7.39 15.42 1.63
CA LYS A 92 7.10 16.52 2.56
C LYS A 92 5.64 16.66 2.93
N THR A 93 4.74 15.97 2.24
CA THR A 93 3.29 16.14 2.39
C THR A 93 2.62 14.93 3.05
N ILE A 94 3.13 13.72 2.78
CA ILE A 94 2.61 12.48 3.36
C ILE A 94 3.56 11.96 4.42
N HIS A 95 3.04 11.84 5.65
CA HIS A 95 3.80 11.28 6.77
C HIS A 95 4.10 9.79 6.54
N ASP A 96 5.35 9.39 6.79
CA ASP A 96 5.94 8.09 6.46
C ASP A 96 5.54 7.57 5.06
N PHE A 97 5.65 8.42 4.04
CA PHE A 97 5.31 8.06 2.65
C PHE A 97 6.01 6.77 2.16
N ASN A 98 7.19 6.47 2.70
CA ASN A 98 8.04 5.32 2.38
C ASN A 98 7.92 4.15 3.38
N PHE A 99 6.98 4.21 4.32
CA PHE A 99 6.76 3.15 5.29
C PHE A 99 6.31 1.85 4.63
N GLY A 100 6.80 0.71 5.12
CA GLY A 100 6.51 -0.61 4.58
C GLY A 100 5.07 -1.05 4.87
N THR A 101 4.39 -1.53 3.85
CA THR A 101 2.99 -1.96 3.89
C THR A 101 2.79 -3.22 3.07
N ILE A 102 1.66 -3.88 3.26
CA ILE A 102 1.25 -5.04 2.47
C ILE A 102 0.10 -4.64 1.55
N ILE A 103 0.21 -4.99 0.27
CA ILE A 103 -0.74 -4.63 -0.78
C ILE A 103 -1.29 -5.93 -1.40
N ARG A 104 -2.59 -5.99 -1.64
CA ARG A 104 -3.20 -7.13 -2.36
C ARG A 104 -2.81 -7.09 -3.83
N THR A 105 -2.39 -8.22 -4.39
CA THR A 105 -2.04 -8.33 -5.81
C THR A 105 -3.27 -8.11 -6.68
N ASN A 106 -4.44 -8.60 -6.28
CA ASN A 106 -5.70 -8.38 -7.00
C ASN A 106 -6.79 -7.85 -6.04
N PRO A 107 -7.62 -6.87 -6.45
CA PRO A 107 -8.70 -6.36 -5.59
C PRO A 107 -9.77 -7.41 -5.25
N LYS A 108 -9.88 -8.48 -6.03
CA LYS A 108 -10.86 -9.57 -5.84
C LYS A 108 -10.41 -10.66 -4.86
N CYS A 109 -9.18 -10.59 -4.37
CA CYS A 109 -8.62 -11.57 -3.45
C CYS A 109 -8.60 -11.05 -2.01
N GLU A 110 -8.59 -11.97 -1.05
CA GLU A 110 -8.28 -11.70 0.36
C GLU A 110 -6.77 -11.60 0.56
N TYR A 111 -6.36 -11.16 1.75
CA TYR A 111 -4.95 -11.15 2.14
C TYR A 111 -4.48 -12.59 2.43
N ASP A 112 -3.53 -13.08 1.63
CA ASP A 112 -2.91 -14.40 1.78
C ASP A 112 -1.44 -14.35 1.33
N GLN A 113 -0.68 -15.42 1.52
CA GLN A 113 0.75 -15.48 1.19
C GLN A 113 0.99 -15.23 -0.32
N ASP A 114 0.16 -15.81 -1.18
CA ASP A 114 0.32 -15.71 -2.64
C ASP A 114 -0.42 -14.52 -3.26
N THR A 115 -1.31 -13.88 -2.51
CA THR A 115 -2.15 -12.76 -3.00
C THR A 115 -1.71 -11.41 -2.47
N THR A 116 -0.53 -11.34 -1.86
CA THR A 116 0.02 -10.13 -1.27
C THR A 116 1.44 -9.87 -1.71
N ILE A 117 1.79 -8.59 -1.78
CA ILE A 117 3.15 -8.12 -2.04
C ILE A 117 3.53 -7.06 -1.02
N PHE A 118 4.82 -6.98 -0.75
CA PHE A 118 5.38 -5.88 0.04
C PHE A 118 5.54 -4.65 -0.83
N GLY A 119 5.05 -3.52 -0.34
CA GLY A 119 5.22 -2.21 -0.96
C GLY A 119 5.36 -1.12 0.10
N VAL A 120 5.41 0.13 -0.32
CA VAL A 120 5.43 1.26 0.61
C VAL A 120 4.09 2.00 0.63
N ARG A 121 3.85 2.78 1.69
CA ARG A 121 2.59 3.48 1.96
C ARG A 121 2.09 4.28 0.77
N MET A 122 2.96 4.97 0.03
CA MET A 122 2.55 5.69 -1.18
C MET A 122 2.10 4.79 -2.32
N GLN A 123 2.73 3.62 -2.51
CA GLN A 123 2.26 2.62 -3.47
C GLN A 123 0.88 2.10 -3.05
N PHE A 124 0.71 1.81 -1.75
CA PHE A 124 -0.57 1.40 -1.19
C PHE A 124 -1.65 2.46 -1.45
N TYR A 125 -1.39 3.74 -1.16
CA TYR A 125 -2.36 4.81 -1.43
C TYR A 125 -2.71 4.93 -2.90
N ALA A 126 -1.72 4.97 -3.80
CA ALA A 126 -1.97 5.05 -5.23
C ALA A 126 -2.93 3.94 -5.72
N ILE A 127 -2.60 2.70 -5.36
CA ILE A 127 -3.30 1.50 -5.81
C ILE A 127 -4.69 1.39 -5.14
N GLU A 128 -4.77 1.53 -3.82
CA GLU A 128 -6.05 1.36 -3.11
C GLU A 128 -6.99 2.54 -3.32
N ILE A 129 -6.52 3.78 -3.51
CA ILE A 129 -7.39 4.89 -3.93
C ILE A 129 -7.99 4.59 -5.30
N ALA A 130 -7.20 4.11 -6.25
CA ALA A 130 -7.70 3.75 -7.59
C ALA A 130 -8.75 2.63 -7.51
N ARG A 131 -8.50 1.58 -6.70
CA ARG A 131 -9.45 0.48 -6.47
C ARG A 131 -10.73 0.92 -5.77
N ASN A 132 -10.61 1.74 -4.72
CA ASN A 132 -11.74 2.29 -3.98
C ASN A 132 -12.62 3.14 -4.89
N ARG A 133 -12.05 4.07 -5.66
CA ARG A 133 -12.81 4.88 -6.63
C ARG A 133 -13.50 4.06 -7.70
N ALA A 134 -12.92 2.92 -8.09
CA ALA A 134 -13.52 1.99 -9.03
C ALA A 134 -14.56 1.04 -8.39
N GLY A 135 -14.81 1.15 -7.08
CA GLY A 135 -15.74 0.27 -6.34
C GLY A 135 -15.25 -1.17 -6.20
N LEU A 136 -13.98 -1.45 -6.52
CA LEU A 136 -13.43 -2.81 -6.59
C LEU A 136 -13.23 -3.46 -5.22
N ASN A 137 -13.37 -2.68 -4.14
CA ASN A 137 -13.23 -3.14 -2.76
C ASN A 137 -14.58 -3.24 -2.03
N ASP A 138 -15.70 -2.86 -2.66
CA ASP A 138 -17.01 -2.83 -2.00
C ASP A 138 -17.52 -4.24 -1.64
N TRP A 139 -17.07 -5.26 -2.37
CA TRP A 139 -17.41 -6.66 -2.08
C TRP A 139 -16.98 -7.11 -0.67
N ILE A 140 -15.94 -6.51 -0.10
CA ILE A 140 -15.45 -6.84 1.24
C ILE A 140 -16.49 -6.44 2.29
N TYR A 141 -17.01 -5.22 2.16
CA TYR A 141 -18.13 -4.74 2.95
C TYR A 141 -19.35 -5.66 2.77
N GLU A 142 -19.73 -5.92 1.53
CA GLU A 142 -20.91 -6.76 1.23
C GLU A 142 -20.80 -8.18 1.81
N LYS A 143 -19.62 -8.80 1.72
CA LYS A 143 -19.33 -10.12 2.30
C LYS A 143 -19.43 -10.08 3.82
N ALA A 144 -18.85 -9.07 4.47
CA ALA A 144 -18.87 -8.92 5.93
C ALA A 144 -20.29 -8.67 6.47
N GLN A 145 -21.09 -7.83 5.80
CA GLN A 145 -22.48 -7.59 6.21
C GLN A 145 -23.35 -8.85 6.05
N LYS A 146 -23.15 -9.63 4.98
CA LYS A 146 -23.85 -10.91 4.78
C LYS A 146 -23.48 -11.95 5.84
N ALA A 147 -22.22 -12.02 6.24
CA ALA A 147 -21.77 -12.97 7.28
C ALA A 147 -22.27 -12.59 8.69
N SER A 148 -22.64 -11.33 8.90
CA SER A 148 -23.15 -10.81 10.18
C SER A 148 -24.68 -10.81 10.26
N SER A 149 -25.38 -11.18 9.18
CA SER A 149 -26.84 -11.19 9.06
C SER A 149 -27.46 -12.55 9.37
#